data_AF-A0A094D140-F1
#
_entry.id   AF-A0A094D140-F1
#
_cell.length_a   1.000
_cell.length_b   1.000
_cell.length_c   1.000
_cell.angle_alpha   90.00
_cell.angle_beta   90.00
_cell.angle_gamma   90.00
#
_symmetry.space_group_name_H-M   'P 1'
#
loop_
_entity.id
_entity.type
_entity.pdbx_description
1 polymer ?
#
loop_
_entity_poly.entity_id
_entity_poly.type
_entity_poly.pdbx_seq_one_letter_code
_entity_poly.pdbx_strand_id
1 'polypeptide(L)'
;MSSQASTDNEDTCCHICERMNFRDPAWKQYAPSSHCVLCDRPFCNVHQAQAEADGDVCEANHGTYYKVHSHMLPGKVFMSKQERQEQLGEDVIARQQRQRKDSNEWIPQAEDDSRRVSL
;
A
#
# COMPACT_ATOMS: atom_id res chain seq x y z
N MET A 1 -9.27 26.00 -17.98
CA MET A 1 -8.98 25.92 -16.54
C MET A 1 -8.60 24.48 -16.26
N SER A 2 -7.33 24.25 -15.93
CA SER A 2 -6.74 22.92 -15.78
C SER A 2 -7.05 22.37 -14.39
N SER A 3 -7.92 21.38 -14.29
CA SER A 3 -8.14 20.62 -13.06
C SER A 3 -7.21 19.41 -13.08
N GLN A 4 -6.00 19.58 -12.57
CA GLN A 4 -5.16 18.44 -12.20
C GLN A 4 -5.75 17.85 -10.92
N ALA A 5 -6.53 16.78 -11.06
CA ALA A 5 -6.91 15.94 -9.93
C ALA A 5 -5.65 15.24 -9.44
N SER A 6 -5.27 15.56 -8.21
CA SER A 6 -4.10 15.04 -7.50
C SER A 6 -4.15 13.50 -7.43
N THR A 7 -3.36 12.82 -8.25
CA THR A 7 -3.22 11.36 -8.27
C THR A 7 -2.34 10.81 -7.14
N ASP A 8 -1.86 11.64 -6.21
CA ASP A 8 -0.97 11.23 -5.11
C ASP A 8 -1.68 10.58 -3.90
N ASN A 9 -3.02 10.69 -3.82
CA ASN A 9 -3.75 10.19 -2.65
C ASN A 9 -4.21 8.73 -2.77
N GLU A 10 -4.22 8.13 -3.97
CA GLU A 10 -4.71 6.76 -4.15
C GLU A 10 -3.71 5.70 -3.65
N ASP A 11 -2.40 5.96 -3.76
CA ASP A 11 -1.35 5.03 -3.30
C ASP A 11 -1.13 5.06 -1.77
N THR A 12 -1.77 5.98 -1.06
CA THR A 12 -1.62 6.14 0.40
C THR A 12 -2.92 5.94 1.17
N CYS A 13 -4.08 5.90 0.52
CA CYS A 13 -5.37 5.64 1.16
C CYS A 13 -5.60 4.15 1.40
N CYS A 14 -5.96 3.77 2.62
CA CYS A 14 -6.37 2.42 2.96
C CYS A 14 -7.60 2.04 2.14
N HIS A 15 -7.46 1.01 1.29
CA HIS A 15 -8.55 0.56 0.41
C HIS A 15 -9.82 0.08 1.16
N ILE A 16 -9.68 -0.24 2.46
CA ILE A 16 -10.80 -0.63 3.31
C ILE A 16 -11.48 0.63 3.85
N CYS A 17 -10.72 1.61 4.36
CA CYS A 17 -11.26 2.92 4.74
C CYS A 17 -11.99 3.59 3.57
N GLU A 18 -11.45 3.50 2.35
CA GLU A 18 -12.08 4.03 1.14
C GLU A 18 -13.45 3.36 0.88
N ARG A 19 -13.51 2.02 0.99
CA ARG A 19 -14.78 1.29 0.88
C ARG A 19 -15.76 1.66 1.99
N MET A 20 -15.29 1.92 3.21
CA MET A 20 -16.14 2.39 4.31
C MET A 20 -16.64 3.80 4.03
N ASN A 21 -15.78 4.71 3.57
CA ASN A 21 -16.13 6.08 3.18
C ASN A 21 -17.19 6.12 2.07
N PHE A 22 -17.12 5.20 1.10
CA PHE A 22 -18.15 5.08 0.07
C PHE A 22 -19.55 4.75 0.65
N ARG A 23 -19.60 4.01 1.77
CA ARG A 23 -20.86 3.64 2.45
C ARG A 23 -21.30 4.69 3.46
N ASP A 24 -20.34 5.33 4.12
CA ASP A 24 -20.53 6.38 5.11
C ASP A 24 -19.51 7.51 4.87
N PRO A 25 -19.92 8.63 4.23
CA PRO A 25 -19.04 9.75 3.94
C PRO A 25 -18.44 10.45 5.16
N ALA A 26 -18.96 10.18 6.37
CA ALA A 26 -18.36 10.67 7.61
C ALA A 26 -17.11 9.87 8.01
N TRP A 27 -16.91 8.68 7.43
CA TRP A 27 -15.75 7.84 7.69
C TRP A 27 -14.48 8.45 7.10
N LYS A 28 -13.47 8.64 7.95
CA LYS A 28 -12.15 9.13 7.56
C LYS A 28 -11.09 8.13 7.94
N GLN A 29 -10.02 8.07 7.15
CA GLN A 29 -8.82 7.34 7.54
C GLN A 29 -8.04 8.17 8.56
N TYR A 30 -7.70 7.56 9.69
CA TYR A 30 -7.00 8.23 10.79
C TYR A 30 -5.54 7.81 10.95
N ALA A 31 -5.11 6.76 10.26
CA ALA A 31 -3.79 6.18 10.40
C ALA A 31 -3.09 6.04 9.04
N PRO A 32 -1.75 6.13 9.00
CA PRO A 32 -0.99 5.94 7.77
C PRO A 32 -1.19 4.52 7.22
N SER A 33 -1.05 4.37 5.91
CA SER A 33 -1.17 3.08 5.24
C SER A 33 0.19 2.41 5.04
N SER A 34 0.22 1.10 5.25
CA SER A 34 1.26 0.18 4.78
C SER A 34 0.71 -0.61 3.59
N HIS A 35 1.56 -1.29 2.82
CA HIS A 35 1.10 -2.10 1.70
C HIS A 35 0.96 -3.57 2.08
N CYS A 36 -0.18 -4.18 1.70
CA CYS A 36 -0.42 -5.60 1.93
C CYS A 36 0.49 -6.44 1.03
N VAL A 37 1.23 -7.38 1.60
CA VAL A 37 2.08 -8.28 0.79
C VAL A 37 1.29 -9.27 -0.06
N LEU A 38 0.03 -9.53 0.30
CA LEU A 38 -0.82 -10.49 -0.41
C LEU A 38 -1.62 -9.87 -1.55
N CYS A 39 -2.01 -8.60 -1.50
CA CYS A 39 -2.81 -7.98 -2.56
C CYS A 39 -2.26 -6.68 -3.13
N ASP A 40 -1.08 -6.24 -2.64
CA ASP A 40 -0.39 -5.04 -3.10
C ASP A 40 -1.18 -3.73 -2.87
N ARG A 41 -2.19 -3.74 -1.99
CA ARG A 41 -3.01 -2.56 -1.70
C ARG A 41 -2.61 -1.89 -0.39
N PRO A 42 -2.66 -0.55 -0.32
CA PRO A 42 -2.50 0.20 0.93
C PRO A 42 -3.59 -0.16 1.96
N PHE A 43 -3.20 -0.31 3.22
CA PHE A 43 -4.08 -0.55 4.36
C PHE A 43 -3.52 0.10 5.64
N CYS A 44 -4.39 0.64 6.50
CA CYS A 44 -3.96 1.21 7.77
C CYS A 44 -3.86 0.15 8.87
N ASN A 45 -3.14 0.46 9.95
CA ASN A 45 -2.98 -0.43 11.12
C ASN A 45 -4.31 -0.88 11.76
N VAL A 46 -5.38 -0.07 11.66
CA VAL A 46 -6.72 -0.45 12.15
C VAL A 46 -7.29 -1.63 11.36
N HIS A 47 -7.00 -1.69 10.06
CA HIS A 47 -7.44 -2.75 9.15
C HIS A 47 -6.32 -3.74 8.85
N GLN A 48 -5.39 -3.92 9.78
CA GLN A 48 -4.37 -4.95 9.75
C GLN A 48 -4.98 -6.28 10.18
N ALA A 49 -4.52 -7.39 9.58
CA ALA A 49 -4.88 -8.71 10.06
C ALA A 49 -4.49 -8.86 11.55
N GLN A 50 -5.42 -9.36 12.37
CA GLN A 50 -5.23 -9.46 13.83
C GLN A 50 -4.23 -10.54 14.26
N ALA A 51 -3.83 -11.44 13.37
CA ALA A 51 -2.81 -12.42 13.70
C ALA A 51 -1.45 -11.72 13.81
N GLU A 52 -0.78 -11.89 14.95
CA GLU A 52 0.54 -11.28 15.24
C GLU A 52 1.60 -11.60 14.16
N ALA A 53 1.46 -12.72 13.46
CA ALA A 53 2.35 -13.13 12.36
C ALA A 53 2.07 -12.41 11.02
N ASP A 54 1.00 -11.62 10.92
CA ASP A 54 0.45 -11.05 9.68
C ASP A 54 0.44 -9.52 9.65
N GLY A 55 1.40 -8.88 10.33
CA GLY A 55 1.42 -7.42 10.46
C GLY A 55 1.63 -6.60 9.16
N ASP A 56 1.93 -7.28 8.06
CA ASP A 56 2.07 -6.75 6.70
C ASP A 56 0.91 -7.20 5.77
N VAL A 57 -0.19 -7.70 6.35
CA VAL A 57 -1.38 -8.17 5.63
C VAL A 57 -2.61 -7.38 6.11
N CYS A 58 -3.45 -6.93 5.18
CA CYS A 58 -4.71 -6.29 5.53
C CYS A 58 -5.74 -7.33 6.03
N GLU A 59 -6.74 -6.88 6.79
CA GLU A 59 -7.82 -7.73 7.33
C GLU A 59 -8.74 -8.36 6.28
N ALA A 60 -8.56 -8.02 4.99
CA ALA A 60 -9.34 -8.61 3.93
C ALA A 60 -9.13 -10.14 3.89
N ASN A 61 -10.21 -10.89 3.68
CA ASN A 61 -10.12 -12.33 3.49
C ASN A 61 -9.59 -12.62 2.08
N HIS A 62 -8.27 -12.68 1.94
CA HIS A 62 -7.57 -12.90 0.66
C HIS A 62 -7.96 -14.24 0.01
N GLY A 63 -8.19 -15.29 0.80
CA GLY A 63 -8.63 -16.59 0.29
C GLY A 63 -10.00 -16.52 -0.39
N THR A 64 -10.97 -15.83 0.21
CA THR A 64 -12.30 -15.61 -0.38
C THR A 64 -12.21 -14.63 -1.55
N TYR A 65 -11.45 -13.53 -1.38
CA TYR A 65 -11.30 -12.50 -2.39
C TYR A 65 -10.68 -13.05 -3.69
N TYR A 66 -9.64 -13.88 -3.57
CA TYR A 66 -9.02 -14.58 -4.69
C TYR A 66 -10.03 -15.51 -5.40
N LYS A 67 -10.81 -16.30 -4.66
CA LYS A 67 -11.78 -17.23 -5.26
C LYS A 67 -12.88 -16.52 -6.06
N VAL A 68 -13.33 -15.35 -5.60
CA VAL A 68 -14.43 -14.60 -6.24
C VAL A 68 -13.93 -13.68 -7.35
N HIS A 69 -12.71 -13.17 -7.22
CA HIS A 69 -12.17 -12.12 -8.10
C HIS A 69 -10.86 -12.51 -8.80
N SER A 70 -10.56 -13.81 -8.90
CA SER A 70 -9.35 -14.34 -9.58
C SER A 70 -9.19 -13.82 -11.01
N HIS A 71 -10.31 -13.54 -11.69
CA HIS A 71 -10.33 -13.01 -13.05
C HIS A 71 -10.13 -11.49 -13.15
N MET A 72 -10.28 -10.75 -12.05
CA MET A 72 -10.22 -9.28 -12.03
C MET A 72 -8.86 -8.72 -11.61
N LEU A 73 -7.94 -9.55 -11.11
CA LEU A 73 -6.64 -9.09 -10.64
C LEU A 73 -5.53 -9.91 -11.28
N PRO A 74 -4.82 -9.37 -12.28
CA PRO A 74 -3.69 -10.07 -12.88
C PRO A 74 -2.59 -10.23 -11.83
N GLY A 75 -2.35 -11.47 -11.38
CA GLY A 75 -1.09 -11.95 -10.79
C GLY A 75 -0.60 -11.30 -9.48
N LYS A 76 -1.38 -10.43 -8.84
CA LYS A 76 -0.95 -9.67 -7.65
C LYS A 76 -1.64 -10.07 -6.35
N VAL A 77 -2.59 -11.01 -6.39
CA VAL A 77 -3.30 -11.49 -5.19
C VAL A 77 -2.90 -12.91 -4.85
N PHE A 78 -2.44 -13.12 -3.63
CA PHE A 78 -2.11 -14.42 -3.05
C PHE A 78 -3.09 -14.74 -1.92
N MET A 79 -3.47 -16.01 -1.77
CA MET A 79 -4.34 -16.47 -0.70
C MET A 79 -3.63 -16.50 0.65
N SER A 80 -2.31 -16.75 0.64
CA SER A 80 -1.48 -16.81 1.85
C SER A 80 -0.03 -16.39 1.56
N LYS A 81 0.72 -16.10 2.63
CA LYS A 81 2.16 -15.80 2.52
C LYS A 81 2.95 -16.99 1.99
N GLN A 82 2.56 -18.20 2.38
CA GLN A 82 3.19 -19.43 1.91
C GLN A 82 3.04 -19.57 0.38
N GLU A 83 1.83 -19.39 -0.14
CA GLU A 83 1.60 -19.42 -1.58
C GLU A 83 2.44 -18.37 -2.32
N ARG A 84 2.50 -17.15 -1.77
CA ARG A 84 3.35 -16.08 -2.32
C ARG A 84 4.83 -16.47 -2.37
N GLN A 85 5.33 -17.11 -1.32
CA GLN A 85 6.71 -17.60 -1.23
C GLN A 85 6.97 -18.74 -2.21
N GLU A 86 6.04 -19.67 -2.38
CA GLU A 86 6.15 -20.77 -3.35
C GLU A 86 6.15 -20.26 -4.80
N GLN A 87 5.35 -19.24 -5.11
CA GLN A 87 5.25 -18.69 -6.47
C GLN A 87 6.39 -17.74 -6.84
N LEU A 88 6.83 -16.87 -5.92
CA LEU A 88 7.84 -15.84 -6.20
C LEU A 88 9.25 -16.26 -5.79
N GLY A 89 9.38 -17.14 -4.80
CA GLY A 89 10.64 -17.43 -4.13
C GLY A 89 11.05 -16.33 -3.14
N GLU A 90 11.85 -16.72 -2.15
CA GLU A 90 12.31 -15.84 -1.07
C GLU A 90 13.14 -14.65 -1.60
N ASP A 91 14.00 -14.89 -2.59
CA ASP A 91 14.90 -13.87 -3.15
C ASP A 91 14.13 -12.70 -3.81
N VAL A 92 13.06 -13.03 -4.53
CA VAL A 92 12.20 -12.03 -5.18
C VAL A 92 11.43 -11.25 -4.13
N ILE A 93 10.90 -11.92 -3.11
CA ILE A 93 10.19 -11.27 -2.00
C ILE A 93 11.12 -10.30 -1.26
N ALA A 94 12.34 -10.73 -0.94
CA ALA A 94 13.32 -9.90 -0.26
C ALA A 94 13.72 -8.67 -1.10
N ARG A 95 13.87 -8.84 -2.42
CA ARG A 95 14.13 -7.71 -3.35
C ARG A 95 12.96 -6.72 -3.36
N GLN A 96 11.73 -7.21 -3.43
CA GLN A 96 10.53 -6.36 -3.40
C GLN A 96 10.40 -5.59 -2.08
N GLN A 97 10.71 -6.22 -0.95
CA GLN A 97 10.69 -5.54 0.35
C GLN A 97 11.75 -4.43 0.45
N ARG A 98 12.97 -4.65 -0.06
CA ARG A 98 14.01 -3.62 -0.12
C ARG A 98 13.57 -2.43 -0.97
N GLN A 99 13.09 -2.68 -2.18
CA GLN A 99 12.62 -1.63 -3.09
C GLN A 99 11.51 -0.78 -2.47
N ARG A 100 10.56 -1.40 -1.74
CA ARG A 100 9.51 -0.65 -1.03
C ARG A 100 10.04 0.21 0.10
N LYS A 101 11.04 -0.28 0.83
CA LYS A 101 11.68 0.48 1.88
C LYS A 101 12.37 1.72 1.29
N ASP A 102 13.12 1.53 0.21
CA ASP A 102 13.83 2.61 -0.48
C ASP A 102 12.88 3.66 -1.07
N SER A 103 11.72 3.24 -1.62
CA SER A 103 10.69 4.16 -2.13
C SER A 103 10.06 5.03 -1.04
N ASN A 104 9.96 4.55 0.20
CA ASN A 104 9.40 5.32 1.32
C ASN A 104 10.43 6.28 1.95
N GLU A 105 11.72 6.12 1.66
CA GLU A 105 12.82 6.96 2.17
C GLU A 105 13.26 8.07 1.18
N TRP A 106 12.35 8.59 0.35
CA TRP A 106 12.64 9.81 -0.43
C TRP A 106 12.72 11.02 0.52
N ILE A 107 13.94 11.40 0.91
CA ILE A 107 14.24 12.64 1.62
C ILE A 107 14.36 13.76 0.58
N PRO A 108 13.51 14.81 0.58
CA PRO A 108 13.70 15.95 -0.29
C PRO A 108 15.06 16.57 0.00
N GLN A 109 15.95 16.63 -0.99
CA GLN A 109 17.13 17.49 -0.90
C GLN A 109 16.64 18.93 -0.74
N ALA A 110 16.82 19.50 0.45
CA ALA A 110 16.78 20.93 0.65
C ALA A 110 17.92 21.53 -0.18
N GLU A 111 17.58 22.01 -1.38
CA GLU A 111 18.46 22.88 -2.14
C GLU A 111 18.55 24.23 -1.41
N ASP A 112 19.67 24.40 -0.70
CA ASP A 112 20.15 25.65 -0.13
C ASP A 112 20.41 26.64 -1.28
N ASP A 113 19.41 27.45 -1.62
CA ASP A 113 19.58 28.61 -2.51
C ASP A 113 20.21 29.77 -1.73
N SER A 114 21.49 29.62 -1.35
CA SER A 114 22.33 30.74 -0.91
C SER A 114 23.12 31.28 -2.11
N ARG A 115 22.44 31.84 -3.11
CA ARG A 115 23.11 32.69 -4.12
C ARG A 115 23.21 34.12 -3.60
N ARG A 116 24.42 34.41 -3.10
CA ARG A 116 25.02 35.75 -2.92
C ARG A 116 24.39 36.82 -3.81
N VAL A 117 23.69 37.76 -3.20
CA VAL A 117 23.54 39.12 -3.74
C VAL A 117 24.79 39.88 -3.30
N SER A 118 25.73 40.07 -4.24
CA SER A 118 26.76 41.09 -4.11
C SER A 118 26.29 42.31 -4.89
N LEU A 119 25.89 43.35 -4.15
CA LEU A 119 25.81 44.73 -4.62
C LEU A 119 27.14 45.43 -4.29
#